data_AF-A0A1X1BQK4-F1
#
_entry.id   AF-A0A1X1BQK4-F1
#
_cell.length_a   1.000
_cell.length_b   1.000
_cell.length_c   1.000
_cell.angle_alpha   90.00
_cell.angle_beta   90.00
_cell.angle_gamma   90.00
#
_symmetry.space_group_name_H-M   'P 1'
#
loop_
_entity.id
_entity.type
_entity.pdbx_description
1 polymer ?
#
loop_
_entity_poly.entity_id
_entity_poly.type
_entity_poly.pdbx_seq_one_letter_code
_entity_poly.pdbx_strand_id
1 'polypeptide(L)'
;MRLIAIIYHVLLVGTITAFRQRSFVGDPICTSGNRGFALYGNLRECRKLKRPHAGRKALLRALTTQVLRHGRIITTLNKARQTKPRVERIIKYSKKSNVRYARLLINRWLYDRELTENILKLAPIRYKERHGGYCRIKRLSYSTVGDNSKRAILELLDY
;
A
#
# COMPACT_ATOMS: atom_id res chain seq x y z
N MET A 1 -65.59 -11.86 9.48
CA MET A 1 -65.02 -12.96 8.66
C MET A 1 -64.80 -12.61 7.16
N ARG A 2 -64.84 -11.33 6.73
CA ARG A 2 -64.57 -10.93 5.33
C ARG A 2 -63.48 -9.86 5.17
N LEU A 3 -62.70 -9.60 6.22
CA LEU A 3 -61.53 -8.70 6.17
C LEU A 3 -60.18 -9.44 6.14
N ILE A 4 -60.16 -10.72 6.55
CA ILE A 4 -58.97 -11.57 6.47
C ILE A 4 -58.62 -11.87 5.00
N ALA A 5 -59.60 -11.87 4.08
CA ALA A 5 -59.40 -12.16 2.66
C ALA A 5 -58.66 -11.08 1.86
N ILE A 6 -58.56 -9.83 2.34
CA ILE A 6 -57.78 -8.77 1.68
C ILE A 6 -56.28 -8.93 1.96
N ILE A 7 -55.93 -9.57 3.09
CA ILE A 7 -54.53 -9.78 3.50
C ILE A 7 -53.91 -10.97 2.76
N TYR A 8 -54.71 -11.94 2.29
CA TYR A 8 -54.22 -13.15 1.63
C TYR A 8 -54.10 -13.05 0.09
N HIS A 9 -54.60 -12.00 -0.55
CA HIS A 9 -54.61 -11.91 -2.02
C HIS A 9 -53.41 -11.18 -2.65
N VAL A 10 -52.58 -10.52 -1.84
CA VAL A 10 -51.32 -9.87 -2.29
C VAL A 10 -50.09 -10.78 -2.08
N LEU A 11 -50.29 -11.96 -1.46
CA LEU A 11 -49.22 -12.91 -1.13
C LEU A 11 -48.98 -14.02 -2.17
N LEU A 12 -49.54 -13.95 -3.39
CA LEU A 12 -49.53 -15.13 -4.27
C LEU A 12 -49.49 -14.87 -5.79
N VAL A 13 -48.79 -13.82 -6.25
CA VAL A 13 -48.38 -13.73 -7.67
C VAL A 13 -47.01 -13.07 -7.76
N GLY A 14 -45.98 -13.81 -8.17
CA GLY A 14 -44.68 -13.23 -8.54
C GLY A 14 -43.46 -13.94 -7.99
N THR A 15 -43.47 -15.28 -7.97
CA THR A 15 -42.26 -16.08 -7.91
C THR A 15 -41.35 -15.78 -9.11
N ILE A 16 -40.05 -15.72 -8.83
CA ILE A 16 -38.94 -15.97 -9.78
C ILE A 16 -38.73 -14.89 -10.84
N THR A 17 -37.95 -13.86 -10.47
CA THR A 17 -36.75 -13.55 -11.26
C THR A 17 -35.59 -13.39 -10.30
N ALA A 18 -34.77 -14.43 -10.23
CA ALA A 18 -33.50 -14.37 -9.55
C ALA A 18 -32.71 -13.18 -10.10
N PHE A 19 -32.52 -12.14 -9.29
CA PHE A 19 -31.44 -11.17 -9.49
C PHE A 19 -30.13 -11.86 -9.07
N ARG A 20 -29.85 -12.90 -9.87
CA ARG A 20 -28.63 -13.67 -9.95
C ARG A 20 -27.53 -12.67 -10.26
N GLN A 21 -26.61 -12.56 -9.32
CA GLN A 21 -25.19 -12.28 -9.52
C GLN A 21 -24.89 -11.73 -10.92
N ARG A 22 -24.87 -10.40 -11.02
CA ARG A 22 -24.26 -9.74 -12.17
C ARG A 22 -22.77 -10.07 -12.10
N SER A 23 -22.39 -11.13 -12.83
CA SER A 23 -21.11 -11.42 -13.45
C SER A 23 -19.92 -10.71 -12.76
N PHE A 24 -19.15 -11.34 -11.89
CA PHE A 24 -18.09 -12.34 -12.20
C PHE A 24 -17.26 -12.09 -13.48
N VAL A 25 -17.33 -10.91 -14.06
CA VAL A 25 -16.27 -10.34 -14.89
C VAL A 25 -15.83 -9.04 -14.22
N GLY A 26 -15.45 -9.15 -12.95
CA GLY A 26 -14.40 -8.31 -12.42
C GLY A 26 -13.14 -9.13 -12.61
N ASP A 27 -12.16 -8.57 -13.30
CA ASP A 27 -10.84 -9.15 -13.56
C ASP A 27 -10.38 -10.06 -12.42
N PRO A 28 -9.61 -11.13 -12.68
CA PRO A 28 -8.99 -11.87 -11.59
C PRO A 28 -8.15 -10.88 -10.77
N ILE A 29 -8.73 -10.36 -9.70
CA ILE A 29 -8.02 -9.95 -8.52
C ILE A 29 -7.50 -11.28 -8.04
N CYS A 30 -6.33 -11.63 -8.56
CA CYS A 30 -5.52 -12.72 -8.08
C CYS A 30 -5.31 -12.44 -6.60
N THR A 31 -6.19 -12.94 -5.76
CA THR A 31 -6.06 -13.07 -4.32
C THR A 31 -5.21 -14.31 -4.11
N SER A 32 -3.93 -14.21 -4.49
CA SER A 32 -2.96 -15.27 -4.26
C SER A 32 -2.62 -15.35 -2.77
N GLY A 33 -3.39 -16.14 -2.05
CA GLY A 33 -2.96 -16.90 -0.89
C GLY A 33 -2.60 -16.09 0.35
N ASN A 34 -2.86 -16.70 1.48
CA ASN A 34 -2.35 -16.34 2.79
C ASN A 34 -0.80 -16.42 2.78
N ARG A 35 -0.14 -15.40 2.21
CA ARG A 35 1.32 -15.31 2.09
C ARG A 35 1.85 -14.45 3.22
N GLY A 36 2.66 -15.08 4.07
CA GLY A 36 3.34 -14.47 5.21
C GLY A 36 3.80 -13.04 4.94
N PHE A 37 3.47 -12.19 5.90
CA PHE A 37 3.55 -10.75 5.94
C PHE A 37 5.02 -10.28 5.94
N ALA A 38 5.73 -10.40 4.81
CA ALA A 38 7.17 -10.19 4.76
C ALA A 38 7.57 -8.82 4.16
N LEU A 39 8.45 -8.10 4.85
CA LEU A 39 9.27 -7.03 4.25
C LEU A 39 10.26 -7.59 3.20
N TYR A 40 10.38 -8.91 3.10
CA TYR A 40 11.15 -9.62 2.07
C TYR A 40 10.27 -10.70 1.44
N GLY A 41 9.71 -10.45 0.27
CA GLY A 41 8.85 -11.41 -0.42
C GLY A 41 8.03 -10.74 -1.52
N ASN A 42 7.89 -11.44 -2.65
CA ASN A 42 7.30 -11.04 -3.94
C ASN A 42 6.24 -9.92 -3.87
N LEU A 43 6.72 -8.66 -3.90
CA LEU A 43 5.97 -7.57 -4.48
C LEU A 43 5.83 -7.92 -5.96
N ARG A 44 4.60 -8.11 -6.43
CA ARG A 44 4.22 -8.79 -7.68
C ARG A 44 4.90 -8.30 -8.96
N GLU A 45 5.69 -7.22 -8.92
CA GLU A 45 6.53 -6.80 -10.03
C GLU A 45 7.68 -5.90 -9.54
N CYS A 46 8.75 -6.51 -9.04
CA CYS A 46 9.99 -5.79 -8.78
C CYS A 46 10.75 -5.56 -10.09
N ARG A 47 10.67 -4.35 -10.68
CA ARG A 47 11.54 -4.00 -11.82
C ARG A 47 13.00 -4.17 -11.41
N LYS A 48 13.82 -4.78 -12.28
CA LYS A 48 15.23 -5.12 -11.98
C LYS A 48 16.13 -3.88 -11.78
N LEU A 49 15.66 -2.65 -12.08
CA LEU A 49 16.39 -1.38 -11.94
C LEU A 49 17.82 -1.41 -12.51
N LYS A 50 18.09 -2.27 -13.50
CA LYS A 50 19.42 -2.56 -14.05
C LYS A 50 20.48 -2.90 -12.98
N ARG A 51 20.09 -3.58 -11.89
CA ARG A 51 20.99 -3.93 -10.77
C ARG A 51 20.79 -5.37 -10.29
N PRO A 52 21.86 -6.04 -9.79
CA PRO A 52 21.74 -7.34 -9.15
C PRO A 52 20.89 -7.25 -7.86
N HIS A 53 20.41 -8.39 -7.37
CA HIS A 53 19.48 -8.45 -6.23
C HIS A 53 19.99 -7.69 -4.99
N ALA A 54 21.25 -7.90 -4.60
CA ALA A 54 21.88 -7.25 -3.45
C ALA A 54 21.92 -5.72 -3.61
N GLY A 55 22.43 -5.23 -4.74
CA GLY A 55 22.51 -3.79 -5.02
C GLY A 55 21.13 -3.13 -5.13
N ARG A 56 20.12 -3.83 -5.68
CA ARG A 56 18.74 -3.36 -5.73
C ARG A 56 18.13 -3.26 -4.34
N LYS A 57 18.35 -4.25 -3.47
CA LYS A 57 17.90 -4.24 -2.07
C LYS A 57 18.52 -3.05 -1.32
N ALA A 58 19.84 -2.85 -1.46
CA ALA A 58 20.54 -1.73 -0.84
C ALA A 58 19.98 -0.37 -1.30
N LEU A 59 19.76 -0.19 -2.60
CA LEU A 59 19.15 1.03 -3.14
C LEU A 59 17.77 1.31 -2.56
N LEU A 60 16.86 0.33 -2.63
CA LEU A 60 15.49 0.51 -2.17
C LEU A 60 15.46 0.81 -0.67
N ARG A 61 16.35 0.18 0.10
CA ARG A 61 16.52 0.45 1.52
C ARG A 61 16.95 1.90 1.76
N ALA A 62 17.98 2.38 1.08
CA ALA A 62 18.44 3.76 1.19
C ALA A 62 17.33 4.77 0.83
N LEU A 63 16.62 4.56 -0.27
CA LEU A 63 15.50 5.43 -0.67
C LEU A 63 14.36 5.41 0.36
N THR A 64 14.04 4.24 0.92
CA THR A 64 13.00 4.12 1.96
C THR A 64 13.39 4.93 3.19
N THR A 65 14.65 4.81 3.65
CA THR A 65 15.17 5.59 4.78
C THR A 65 15.08 7.08 4.50
N GLN A 66 15.48 7.54 3.31
CA GLN A 66 15.44 8.96 2.95
C GLN A 66 14.01 9.51 2.93
N VAL A 67 13.04 8.78 2.37
CA VAL A 67 11.61 9.20 2.39
C VAL A 67 11.13 9.35 3.82
N LEU A 68 11.41 8.37 4.68
CA LEU A 68 10.91 8.36 6.05
C LEU A 68 11.56 9.45 6.91
N ARG A 69 12.83 9.79 6.64
CA ARG A 69 13.57 10.83 7.36
C ARG A 69 13.17 12.25 6.95
N HIS A 70 13.02 12.49 5.65
CA HIS A 70 12.78 13.85 5.13
C HIS A 70 11.32 14.12 4.74
N GLY A 71 10.46 13.10 4.74
CA GLY A 71 9.07 13.18 4.27
C GLY A 71 8.91 13.25 2.76
N ARG A 72 9.84 13.91 2.04
CA ARG A 72 9.80 14.10 0.59
C ARG A 72 11.17 13.93 -0.04
N ILE A 73 11.23 13.23 -1.17
CA ILE A 73 12.44 13.10 -1.99
C ILE A 73 12.15 13.20 -3.48
N ILE A 74 13.14 13.61 -4.26
CA ILE A 74 13.07 13.63 -5.73
C ILE A 74 13.93 12.49 -6.27
N THR A 75 13.33 11.58 -7.03
CA THR A 75 14.02 10.42 -7.62
C THR A 75 13.55 10.18 -9.05
N THR A 76 13.99 9.09 -9.70
CA THR A 76 13.43 8.69 -10.99
C THR A 76 12.09 7.97 -10.80
N LEU A 77 11.18 8.10 -11.77
CA LEU A 77 9.83 7.53 -11.70
C LEU A 77 9.85 6.03 -11.40
N ASN A 78 10.78 5.30 -12.02
CA ASN A 78 10.94 3.86 -11.81
C ASN A 78 11.38 3.53 -10.38
N LYS A 79 12.31 4.31 -9.80
CA LYS A 79 12.76 4.12 -8.41
C LYS A 79 11.62 4.46 -7.44
N ALA A 80 10.94 5.59 -7.63
CA ALA A 80 9.81 6.01 -6.80
C ALA A 80 8.70 4.94 -6.72
N ARG A 81 8.29 4.38 -7.87
CA ARG A 81 7.27 3.33 -7.94
C ARG A 81 7.65 2.06 -7.15
N GLN A 82 8.94 1.73 -7.12
CA GLN A 82 9.44 0.55 -6.42
C GLN A 82 9.66 0.78 -4.92
N THR A 83 9.99 2.02 -4.53
CA THR A 83 10.16 2.42 -3.13
C THR A 83 8.81 2.57 -2.41
N LYS A 84 7.80 3.13 -3.07
CA LYS A 84 6.45 3.37 -2.52
C LYS A 84 5.89 2.19 -1.68
N PRO A 85 5.79 0.95 -2.20
CA PRO A 85 5.19 -0.14 -1.44
C PRO A 85 6.01 -0.56 -0.22
N ARG A 86 7.32 -0.25 -0.16
CA ARG A 86 8.15 -0.51 1.02
C ARG A 86 7.81 0.48 2.14
N VAL A 87 7.73 1.76 1.79
CA VAL A 87 7.38 2.84 2.72
C VAL A 87 5.97 2.61 3.28
N GLU A 88 4.99 2.35 2.42
CA GLU A 88 3.60 2.14 2.84
C GLU A 88 3.46 0.93 3.77
N ARG A 89 4.25 -0.12 3.54
CA ARG A 89 4.22 -1.31 4.40
C ARG A 89 4.80 -1.02 5.78
N ILE A 90 5.89 -0.25 5.87
CA ILE A 90 6.47 0.19 7.15
C ILE A 90 5.44 0.96 7.97
N ILE A 91 4.74 1.93 7.36
CA ILE A 91 3.68 2.70 8.02
C ILE A 91 2.51 1.79 8.43
N LYS A 92 2.14 0.80 7.60
CA LYS A 92 1.11 -0.17 7.96
C LYS A 92 1.49 -1.02 9.18
N TYR A 93 2.77 -1.36 9.34
CA TYR A 93 3.25 -2.11 10.51
C TYR A 93 3.22 -1.27 11.78
N SER A 94 3.64 0.00 11.70
CA SER A 94 3.71 0.86 12.87
C SER A 94 2.33 1.12 13.47
N LYS A 95 1.26 1.07 12.67
CA LYS A 95 -0.14 1.17 13.14
C LYS A 95 -0.66 -0.06 13.88
N LYS A 96 0.02 -1.21 13.86
CA LYS A 96 -0.47 -2.43 14.54
C LYS A 96 -0.31 -2.31 16.06
N SER A 97 -1.19 -2.94 16.82
CA SER A 97 -1.17 -2.92 18.30
C SER A 97 0.11 -3.51 18.90
N ASN A 98 0.67 -4.55 18.30
CA ASN A 98 1.90 -5.17 18.79
C ASN A 98 3.15 -4.38 18.36
N VAL A 99 3.54 -3.40 19.19
CA VAL A 99 4.68 -2.50 18.96
C VAL A 99 6.01 -3.27 18.89
N ARG A 100 6.21 -4.28 19.74
CA ARG A 100 7.45 -5.09 19.76
C ARG A 100 7.64 -5.83 18.44
N TYR A 101 6.59 -6.47 17.94
CA TYR A 101 6.61 -7.16 16.66
C TYR A 101 6.82 -6.19 15.49
N ALA A 102 6.15 -5.03 15.49
CA ALA A 102 6.35 -4.00 14.48
C ALA A 102 7.81 -3.53 14.44
N ARG A 103 8.43 -3.25 15.60
CA ARG A 103 9.84 -2.87 15.73
C ARG A 103 10.78 -3.91 15.12
N LEU A 104 10.59 -5.18 15.45
CA LEU A 104 11.43 -6.28 14.93
C LEU A 104 11.39 -6.35 13.40
N LEU A 105 10.20 -6.20 12.82
CA LEU A 105 10.04 -6.21 11.37
C LEU A 105 10.69 -4.99 10.73
N ILE A 106 10.43 -3.79 11.23
CA ILE A 106 11.00 -2.55 10.68
C ILE A 106 12.54 -2.59 10.74
N ASN A 107 13.11 -3.04 11.86
CA ASN A 107 14.56 -3.17 12.05
C ASN A 107 15.23 -4.20 11.10
N ARG A 108 14.46 -5.13 10.53
CA ARG A 108 14.97 -6.03 9.48
C ARG A 108 15.22 -5.30 8.16
N TRP A 109 14.61 -4.14 7.96
CA TRP A 109 14.76 -3.32 6.76
C TRP A 109 15.55 -2.05 7.03
N LEU A 110 15.19 -1.28 8.06
CA LEU A 110 15.90 -0.06 8.46
C LEU A 110 16.99 -0.42 9.47
N TYR A 111 18.19 0.13 9.31
CA TYR A 111 19.28 -0.06 10.28
C TYR A 111 19.29 1.02 11.37
N ASP A 112 18.55 2.10 11.13
CA ASP A 112 18.46 3.26 11.98
C ASP A 112 17.40 3.03 13.07
N ARG A 113 17.87 2.96 14.33
CA ARG A 113 17.03 2.68 15.49
C ARG A 113 16.17 3.88 15.87
N GLU A 114 16.76 5.07 15.87
CA GLU A 114 16.06 6.32 16.23
C GLU A 114 14.92 6.61 15.26
N LEU A 115 15.18 6.46 13.95
CA LEU A 115 14.14 6.62 12.94
C LEU A 115 12.99 5.62 13.15
N THR A 116 13.31 4.38 13.51
CA THR A 116 12.29 3.35 13.76
C THR A 116 11.41 3.71 14.96
N GLU A 117 11.99 4.22 16.04
CA GLU A 117 11.23 4.67 17.21
C GLU A 117 10.34 5.87 16.90
N ASN A 118 10.85 6.84 16.15
CA ASN A 118 10.09 8.00 15.70
C ASN A 118 8.88 7.57 14.85
N ILE A 119 9.07 6.63 13.93
CA ILE A 119 7.97 6.08 13.12
C ILE A 119 6.92 5.40 14.00
N LEU A 120 7.33 4.58 14.97
CA LEU A 120 6.40 3.87 15.85
C LEU A 120 5.58 4.84 16.73
N LYS A 121 6.17 5.96 17.14
CA LYS A 121 5.49 7.00 17.94
C LYS A 121 4.55 7.86 17.09
N LEU A 122 5.03 8.37 15.96
CA LEU A 122 4.33 9.41 15.18
C LEU A 122 3.32 8.84 14.16
N ALA A 123 3.64 7.74 13.50
CA ALA A 123 2.82 7.23 12.40
C ALA A 123 1.39 6.80 12.81
N PRO A 124 1.16 6.16 13.98
CA PRO A 124 -0.20 5.81 14.41
C PRO A 124 -1.08 7.02 14.67
N ILE A 125 -0.49 8.11 15.18
CA ILE A 125 -1.19 9.39 15.43
C ILE A 125 -1.52 10.05 14.10
N ARG A 126 -0.51 10.24 13.24
CA ARG A 126 -0.63 10.96 11.97
C ARG A 126 -1.58 10.28 10.98
N TYR A 127 -1.59 8.94 10.93
CA TYR A 127 -2.37 8.19 9.94
C TYR A 127 -3.52 7.39 10.55
N LYS A 128 -4.05 7.77 11.72
CA LYS A 128 -5.08 7.00 12.45
C LYS A 128 -6.24 6.57 11.55
N GLU A 129 -6.86 7.53 10.86
CA GLU A 129 -8.06 7.35 10.02
C GLU A 129 -7.76 6.72 8.65
N ARG A 130 -6.50 6.80 8.20
CA ARG A 130 -6.12 6.35 6.85
C ARG A 130 -5.80 4.86 6.81
N HIS A 131 -6.56 4.08 6.02
CA HIS A 131 -6.33 2.64 5.88
C HIS A 131 -5.25 2.26 4.84
N GLY A 132 -4.83 3.20 3.97
CA GLY A 132 -3.80 2.97 2.96
C GLY A 132 -3.46 4.21 2.14
N GLY A 133 -2.54 4.07 1.18
CA GLY A 133 -2.14 5.17 0.30
C GLY A 133 -1.38 6.28 1.02
N TYR A 134 -0.42 5.92 1.87
CA TYR A 134 0.36 6.88 2.68
C TYR A 134 1.36 7.70 1.87
N CYS A 135 1.64 7.29 0.64
CA CYS A 135 2.64 7.91 -0.22
C CYS A 135 2.03 8.36 -1.55
N ARG A 136 2.40 9.56 -1.97
CA ARG A 136 2.05 10.14 -3.27
C ARG A 136 3.28 10.19 -4.17
N ILE A 137 3.09 9.87 -5.45
CA ILE A 137 4.12 10.03 -6.50
C ILE A 137 3.63 11.13 -7.45
N LYS A 138 4.36 12.23 -7.53
CA LYS A 138 4.12 13.31 -8.49
C LYS A 138 5.20 13.27 -9.57
N ARG A 139 4.81 13.19 -10.84
CA ARG A 139 5.77 13.32 -11.95
C ARG A 139 6.20 14.78 -12.05
N LEU A 140 7.49 15.00 -12.30
CA LEU A 140 7.96 16.34 -12.65
C LEU A 140 7.83 16.54 -14.16
N SER A 141 7.63 17.78 -14.57
CA SER A 141 7.59 18.18 -15.98
C SER A 141 8.95 18.02 -16.64
N TYR A 142 10.03 18.33 -15.92
CA TYR A 142 11.39 18.26 -16.42
C TYR A 142 12.06 16.90 -16.13
N SER A 143 12.75 16.39 -17.15
CA SER A 143 13.64 15.25 -17.04
C SER A 143 14.99 15.64 -16.45
N THR A 144 15.78 14.66 -16.02
CA THR A 144 17.18 14.89 -15.66
C THR A 144 17.98 15.40 -16.87
N VAL A 145 18.87 16.36 -16.63
CA VAL A 145 19.80 16.87 -17.63
C VAL A 145 20.85 15.78 -17.94
N GLY A 146 21.07 15.48 -19.21
CA GLY A 146 22.03 14.48 -19.67
C GLY A 146 21.39 13.16 -20.08
N ASP A 147 20.80 12.40 -19.14
CA ASP A 147 20.26 11.05 -19.42
C ASP A 147 18.75 11.03 -19.74
N ASN A 148 18.09 12.19 -19.80
CA ASN A 148 16.65 12.37 -20.05
C ASN A 148 15.75 11.43 -19.20
N SER A 149 16.20 11.08 -17.99
CA SER A 149 15.45 10.20 -17.11
C SER A 149 14.21 10.91 -16.55
N LYS A 150 13.04 10.27 -16.69
CA LYS A 150 11.78 10.76 -16.09
C LYS A 150 11.88 10.85 -14.56
N ARG A 151 11.75 12.06 -13.99
CA ARG A 151 11.80 12.30 -12.55
C ARG A 151 10.42 12.26 -11.89
N ALA A 152 10.40 11.93 -10.62
CA ALA A 152 9.22 11.98 -9.77
C ALA A 152 9.57 12.37 -8.34
N ILE A 153 8.70 13.16 -7.71
CA ILE A 153 8.68 13.38 -6.27
C ILE A 153 7.94 12.19 -5.64
N LEU A 154 8.57 11.58 -4.64
CA LEU A 154 7.93 10.64 -3.73
C LEU A 154 7.79 11.35 -2.38
N GLU A 155 6.55 11.58 -1.96
CA GLU A 155 6.22 12.28 -0.72
C GLU A 155 5.30 11.42 0.14
N LEU A 156 5.51 11.49 1.46
CA LEU A 156 4.51 11.09 2.43
C LEU A 156 3.32 12.06 2.34
N LEU A 157 2.14 11.61 2.75
CA LEU A 157 1.03 12.53 2.97
C LEU A 157 1.15 13.12 4.38
N ASP A 158 0.68 14.35 4.54
CA ASP A 158 0.54 14.98 5.87
C ASP A 158 1.89 15.03 6.65
N TYR A 159 3.01 15.32 5.95
CA TYR A 159 4.37 15.31 6.54
C TYR A 159 4.81 16.60 7.20
#